data_AF-A0A266Q5Z5-F1
#
_entry.id   AF-A0A266Q5Z5-F1
#
_cell.length_a   1.000
_cell.length_b   1.000
_cell.length_c   1.000
_cell.angle_alpha   90.00
_cell.angle_beta   90.00
_cell.angle_gamma   90.00
#
_symmetry.space_group_name_H-M   'P 1'
#
loop_
_entity.id
_entity.type
_entity.pdbx_description
1 polymer ?
#
loop_
_entity_poly.entity_id
_entity_poly.type
_entity_poly.pdbx_seq_one_letter_code
_entity_poly.pdbx_strand_id
1 'polypeptide(L)'
;MSISNFSLVNQKLAFAKTLCVLAGEASLSSSISHSALRLRQDALLSSCAFQLSLAFHFYLREIADRSYLKNSGAISSLDELAQSLTQSDKYPSEIIELRELASQSGSWLEQLLRYTQAASQSPRKEKEQKSFPQDNLILAVDITASEEQSLSLTLEVVEFWAEAFRAMVLRQRDTSAEF
;
A
#
# COMPACT_ATOMS: atom_id res chain seq x y z
N MET A 1 -22.63 -17.92 4.16
CA MET A 1 -21.31 -18.31 3.61
C MET A 1 -20.28 -17.34 4.16
N SER A 2 -19.17 -17.81 4.73
CA SER A 2 -18.08 -16.92 5.13
C SER A 2 -17.38 -16.36 3.88
N ILE A 3 -17.06 -15.07 3.88
CA ILE A 3 -16.30 -14.45 2.80
C ILE A 3 -14.86 -14.96 2.88
N SER A 4 -14.32 -15.51 1.78
CA SER A 4 -12.95 -16.02 1.71
C SER A 4 -11.92 -14.90 1.48
N ASN A 5 -10.66 -15.14 1.87
CA ASN A 5 -9.55 -14.21 1.57
C ASN A 5 -9.41 -13.98 0.07
N PHE A 6 -9.57 -15.03 -0.76
CA PHE A 6 -9.64 -14.93 -2.22
C PHE A 6 -10.69 -13.90 -2.70
N SER A 7 -11.90 -13.97 -2.15
CA SER A 7 -12.99 -13.04 -2.50
C SER A 7 -12.66 -11.61 -2.06
N LEU A 8 -12.00 -11.44 -0.91
CA LEU A 8 -11.59 -10.13 -0.41
C LEU A 8 -10.49 -9.51 -1.28
N VAL A 9 -9.47 -10.27 -1.69
CA VAL A 9 -8.44 -9.79 -2.62
C VAL A 9 -9.08 -9.25 -3.90
N ASN A 10 -9.98 -10.02 -4.51
CA ASN A 10 -10.66 -9.61 -5.73
C ASN A 10 -11.51 -8.36 -5.53
N GLN A 11 -12.25 -8.27 -4.42
CA GLN A 11 -13.06 -7.10 -4.08
C GLN A 11 -12.19 -5.85 -3.94
N LYS A 12 -11.05 -5.95 -3.23
CA LYS A 12 -10.15 -4.82 -2.99
C LYS A 12 -9.44 -4.36 -4.27
N LEU A 13 -9.00 -5.28 -5.12
CA LEU A 13 -8.47 -4.96 -6.45
C LEU A 13 -9.53 -4.28 -7.33
N ALA A 14 -10.78 -4.73 -7.28
CA ALA A 14 -11.89 -4.10 -8.00
C ALA A 14 -12.16 -2.67 -7.50
N PHE A 15 -12.14 -2.45 -6.18
CA PHE A 15 -12.29 -1.11 -5.61
C PHE A 15 -11.15 -0.17 -6.02
N ALA A 16 -9.91 -0.64 -5.97
CA ALA A 16 -8.75 0.13 -6.45
C ALA A 16 -8.92 0.55 -7.91
N LYS A 17 -9.31 -0.39 -8.79
CA LYS A 17 -9.58 -0.10 -10.20
C LYS A 17 -10.65 0.97 -10.40
N THR A 18 -11.78 0.86 -9.69
CA THR A 18 -12.86 1.85 -9.77
C THR A 18 -12.37 3.23 -9.29
N LEU A 19 -11.55 3.29 -8.24
CA LEU A 19 -10.99 4.55 -7.74
C LEU A 19 -10.03 5.20 -8.74
N CYS A 20 -9.21 4.43 -9.47
CA CYS A 20 -8.37 4.94 -10.57
C CYS A 20 -9.22 5.59 -11.67
N VAL A 21 -10.30 4.92 -12.11
CA VAL A 21 -11.22 5.47 -13.12
C VAL A 21 -11.82 6.80 -12.64
N LEU A 22 -12.32 6.83 -11.40
CA LEU A 22 -12.89 8.06 -10.82
C LEU A 22 -11.85 9.18 -10.67
N ALA A 23 -10.58 8.85 -10.40
CA ALA A 23 -9.50 9.83 -10.33
C ALA A 23 -9.17 10.40 -11.72
N GLY A 24 -9.15 9.57 -12.76
CA GLY A 24 -9.02 10.01 -14.15
C GLY A 24 -10.16 10.93 -14.58
N GLU A 25 -11.41 10.55 -14.30
CA GLU A 25 -12.59 11.38 -14.61
C GLU A 25 -12.60 12.70 -13.83
N ALA A 26 -12.20 12.69 -12.55
CA ALA A 26 -12.14 13.90 -11.74
C ALA A 26 -11.24 14.97 -12.37
N SER A 27 -10.12 14.56 -12.97
CA SER A 27 -9.15 15.48 -13.61
C SER A 27 -9.73 16.28 -14.79
N LEU A 28 -10.83 15.79 -15.39
CA LEU A 28 -11.48 16.41 -16.56
C LEU A 28 -12.55 17.44 -16.17
N SER A 29 -12.87 17.57 -14.88
CA SER A 29 -13.95 18.45 -14.41
C SER A 29 -13.50 19.91 -14.36
N SER A 30 -14.02 20.75 -15.27
CA SER A 30 -13.70 22.18 -15.36
C SER A 30 -14.57 23.08 -14.48
N SER A 31 -15.57 22.54 -13.77
CA SER A 31 -16.57 23.31 -13.02
C SER A 31 -16.22 23.53 -11.54
N ILE A 32 -15.11 22.96 -11.07
CA ILE A 32 -14.70 22.96 -9.66
C ILE A 32 -13.42 23.82 -9.51
N SER A 33 -13.29 24.53 -8.39
CA SER A 33 -12.05 25.24 -8.03
C SER A 33 -10.84 24.30 -8.07
N HIS A 34 -9.69 24.79 -8.55
CA HIS A 34 -8.44 24.02 -8.61
C HIS A 34 -8.04 23.39 -7.27
N SER A 35 -8.30 24.05 -6.13
CA SER A 35 -7.99 23.51 -4.80
C SER A 35 -8.87 22.31 -4.43
N ALA A 36 -10.17 22.38 -4.73
CA ALA A 36 -11.10 21.29 -4.49
C ALA A 36 -10.87 20.11 -5.45
N LEU A 37 -10.42 20.39 -6.68
CA LEU A 37 -10.00 19.35 -7.63
C LEU A 37 -8.78 18.57 -7.11
N ARG A 38 -7.74 19.28 -6.65
CA ARG A 38 -6.53 18.64 -6.08
C ARG A 38 -6.86 17.78 -4.87
N LEU A 39 -7.63 18.33 -3.91
CA LEU A 39 -8.03 17.57 -2.71
C LEU A 39 -8.81 16.29 -3.08
N ARG A 40 -9.73 16.38 -4.05
CA ARG A 40 -10.47 15.22 -4.55
C ARG A 40 -9.54 14.19 -5.19
N GLN A 41 -8.58 14.63 -5.99
CA GLN A 41 -7.60 13.77 -6.63
C GLN A 41 -6.73 13.05 -5.58
N ASP A 42 -6.18 13.79 -4.62
CA ASP A 42 -5.36 13.24 -3.53
C ASP A 42 -6.15 12.22 -2.70
N ALA A 43 -7.41 12.52 -2.38
CA ALA A 43 -8.28 11.61 -1.65
C ALA A 43 -8.53 10.29 -2.42
N LEU A 44 -8.77 10.38 -3.73
CA LEU A 44 -9.01 9.20 -4.57
C LEU A 44 -7.75 8.35 -4.74
N LEU A 45 -6.60 8.98 -5.01
CA LEU A 45 -5.32 8.28 -5.18
C LEU A 45 -4.88 7.61 -3.86
N SER A 46 -4.99 8.32 -2.74
CA SER A 46 -4.68 7.77 -1.42
C SER A 46 -5.62 6.61 -1.05
N SER A 47 -6.92 6.74 -1.38
CA SER A 47 -7.89 5.67 -1.18
C SER A 47 -7.56 4.43 -2.01
N CYS A 48 -7.10 4.62 -3.25
CA CYS A 48 -6.71 3.52 -4.11
C CYS A 48 -5.49 2.78 -3.54
N ALA A 49 -4.44 3.50 -3.14
CA ALA A 49 -3.27 2.91 -2.48
C ALA A 49 -3.67 2.12 -1.22
N PHE A 50 -4.64 2.61 -0.43
CA PHE A 50 -5.15 1.89 0.73
C PHE A 50 -5.97 0.64 0.37
N GLN A 51 -6.75 0.64 -0.72
CA GLN A 51 -7.39 -0.58 -1.20
C GLN A 51 -6.36 -1.61 -1.68
N LEU A 52 -5.29 -1.18 -2.34
CA LEU A 52 -4.19 -2.06 -2.74
C LEU A 52 -3.46 -2.66 -1.53
N SER A 53 -3.24 -1.87 -0.47
CA SER A 53 -2.63 -2.40 0.76
C SER A 53 -3.52 -3.42 1.47
N LEU A 54 -4.83 -3.20 1.50
CA LEU A 54 -5.80 -4.18 2.00
C LEU A 54 -5.85 -5.44 1.12
N ALA A 55 -5.80 -5.29 -0.20
CA ALA A 55 -5.70 -6.42 -1.13
C ALA A 55 -4.43 -7.23 -0.82
N PHE A 56 -3.29 -6.58 -0.60
CA PHE A 56 -2.04 -7.24 -0.25
C PHE A 56 -2.15 -7.99 1.08
N HIS A 57 -2.73 -7.36 2.10
CA HIS A 57 -2.99 -7.99 3.38
C HIS A 57 -3.84 -9.27 3.25
N PHE A 58 -4.95 -9.23 2.51
CA PHE A 58 -5.76 -10.44 2.27
C PHE A 58 -5.05 -11.45 1.39
N TYR A 59 -4.17 -11.02 0.51
CA TYR A 59 -3.40 -11.91 -0.35
C TYR A 59 -2.39 -12.73 0.46
N LEU A 60 -1.74 -12.14 1.46
CA LEU A 60 -0.90 -12.89 2.41
C LEU A 60 -1.70 -13.99 3.13
N ARG A 61 -2.93 -13.68 3.54
CA ARG A 61 -3.83 -14.63 4.19
C ARG A 61 -4.36 -15.69 3.23
N GLU A 62 -4.58 -15.35 1.97
CA GLU A 62 -4.92 -16.30 0.91
C GLU A 62 -3.78 -17.30 0.68
N ILE A 63 -2.52 -16.83 0.60
CA ILE A 63 -1.36 -17.74 0.51
C ILE A 63 -1.28 -18.65 1.75
N ALA A 64 -1.53 -18.10 2.94
CA ALA A 64 -1.59 -18.88 4.18
C ALA A 64 -2.68 -19.96 4.15
N ASP A 65 -3.89 -19.64 3.65
CA ASP A 65 -4.99 -20.60 3.47
C ASP A 65 -4.60 -21.72 2.51
N ARG A 66 -4.04 -21.38 1.34
CA ARG A 66 -3.58 -22.35 0.34
C ARG A 66 -2.43 -23.22 0.84
N SER A 67 -1.60 -22.65 1.72
CA SER A 67 -0.54 -23.36 2.41
C SER A 67 -1.03 -24.13 3.64
N TYR A 68 -2.35 -24.25 3.86
CA TYR A 68 -2.96 -24.98 4.97
C TYR A 68 -2.42 -24.58 6.36
N LEU A 69 -2.10 -23.30 6.55
CA LEU A 69 -1.72 -22.79 7.87
C LEU A 69 -2.94 -22.74 8.78
N LYS A 70 -2.81 -23.23 10.02
CA LYS A 70 -3.93 -23.34 10.97
C LYS A 70 -4.55 -21.99 11.37
N ASN A 71 -3.78 -20.90 11.31
CA ASN A 71 -4.21 -19.58 11.76
C ASN A 71 -3.89 -18.50 10.73
N SER A 72 -4.34 -18.70 9.48
CA SER A 72 -4.17 -17.74 8.38
C SER A 72 -4.74 -16.34 8.72
N GLY A 73 -5.81 -16.28 9.52
CA GLY A 73 -6.42 -15.03 9.96
C GLY A 73 -5.54 -14.16 10.87
N ALA A 74 -4.48 -14.71 11.47
CA ALA A 74 -3.55 -13.96 12.31
C ALA A 74 -2.41 -13.30 11.50
N ILE A 75 -2.21 -13.72 10.25
CA ILE A 75 -1.15 -13.15 9.40
C ILE A 75 -1.46 -11.67 9.12
N SER A 76 -0.52 -10.80 9.47
CA SER A 76 -0.62 -9.35 9.29
C SER A 76 0.50 -8.74 8.46
N SER A 77 1.64 -9.45 8.33
CA SER A 77 2.80 -9.01 7.55
C SER A 77 3.42 -10.13 6.70
N LEU A 78 4.21 -9.75 5.71
CA LEU A 78 4.97 -10.68 4.87
C LEU A 78 5.99 -11.48 5.70
N ASP A 79 6.63 -10.85 6.69
CA ASP A 79 7.58 -11.51 7.58
C ASP A 79 6.91 -12.56 8.47
N GLU A 80 5.74 -12.24 9.03
CA GLU A 80 4.95 -13.21 9.82
C GLU A 80 4.54 -14.43 8.98
N LEU A 81 4.13 -14.21 7.73
CA LEU A 81 3.79 -15.28 6.80
C LEU A 81 5.01 -16.16 6.52
N ALA A 82 6.14 -15.55 6.17
CA ALA A 82 7.38 -16.26 5.88
C ALA A 82 7.86 -17.09 7.07
N GLN A 83 7.79 -16.54 8.28
CA GLN A 83 8.14 -17.25 9.52
C GLN A 83 7.19 -18.44 9.77
N SER A 84 5.87 -18.23 9.64
CA SER A 84 4.86 -19.27 9.87
C SER A 84 4.99 -20.44 8.90
N LEU A 85 5.34 -20.16 7.64
CA LEU A 85 5.58 -21.17 6.62
C LEU A 85 6.87 -21.94 6.88
N THR A 86 7.94 -21.24 7.27
CA THR A 86 9.23 -21.86 7.62
C THR A 86 9.06 -22.80 8.82
N GLN A 87 8.27 -22.44 9.84
CA GLN A 87 7.95 -23.31 10.96
C GLN A 87 7.15 -24.56 10.57
N SER A 88 6.53 -24.55 9.39
CA SER A 88 5.77 -25.66 8.84
C SER A 88 6.52 -26.41 7.73
N ASP A 89 7.84 -26.14 7.57
CA ASP A 89 8.69 -26.66 6.50
C ASP A 89 8.14 -26.41 5.07
N LYS A 90 7.47 -25.26 4.87
CA LYS A 90 6.90 -24.83 3.58
C LYS A 90 7.65 -23.63 3.03
N TYR A 91 7.98 -23.66 1.74
CA TYR A 91 8.71 -22.59 1.06
C TYR A 91 8.06 -22.27 -0.30
N PRO A 92 6.89 -21.61 -0.31
CA PRO A 92 6.20 -21.27 -1.55
C PRO A 92 7.04 -20.27 -2.36
N SER A 93 7.10 -20.47 -3.67
CA SER A 93 7.79 -19.55 -4.59
C SER A 93 7.22 -18.12 -4.54
N GLU A 94 5.93 -18.00 -4.25
CA GLU A 94 5.22 -16.74 -4.08
C GLU A 94 5.84 -15.86 -3.00
N ILE A 95 6.29 -16.47 -1.90
CA ILE A 95 6.91 -15.73 -0.79
C ILE A 95 8.29 -15.23 -1.18
N ILE A 96 9.05 -16.01 -1.95
CA ILE A 96 10.37 -15.62 -2.44
C ILE A 96 10.22 -14.38 -3.33
N GLU A 97 9.31 -14.43 -4.30
CA GLU A 97 9.02 -13.30 -5.19
C GLU A 97 8.56 -12.06 -4.40
N LEU A 98 7.62 -12.22 -3.45
CA LEU A 98 7.14 -11.10 -2.65
C LEU A 98 8.24 -10.43 -1.82
N ARG A 99 9.18 -11.20 -1.28
CA ARG A 99 10.33 -10.66 -0.53
C ARG A 99 11.32 -9.96 -1.45
N GLU A 100 11.56 -10.50 -2.64
CA GLU A 100 12.38 -9.85 -3.65
C GLU A 100 11.78 -8.50 -4.04
N LEU A 101 10.50 -8.47 -4.41
CA LEU A 101 9.78 -7.24 -4.71
C LEU A 101 9.83 -6.25 -3.53
N ALA A 102 9.53 -6.68 -2.31
CA ALA A 102 9.52 -5.79 -1.14
C ALA A 102 10.92 -5.21 -0.82
N SER A 103 12.01 -5.90 -1.17
CA SER A 103 13.38 -5.44 -0.93
C SER A 103 13.99 -4.66 -2.10
N GLN A 104 13.47 -4.86 -3.31
CA GLN A 104 13.93 -4.15 -4.51
C GLN A 104 13.46 -2.70 -4.47
N SER A 105 14.41 -1.77 -4.28
CA SER A 105 14.13 -0.34 -4.28
C SER A 105 13.45 0.10 -5.58
N GLY A 106 12.33 0.81 -5.46
CA GLY A 106 11.57 1.29 -6.60
C GLY A 106 10.65 0.24 -7.24
N SER A 107 10.57 -0.97 -6.69
CA SER A 107 9.50 -1.90 -7.07
C SER A 107 8.14 -1.33 -6.65
N TRP A 108 7.08 -1.76 -7.34
CA TRP A 108 5.72 -1.33 -7.00
C TRP A 108 5.35 -1.70 -5.55
N LEU A 109 5.82 -2.86 -5.06
CA LEU A 109 5.48 -3.36 -3.73
C LEU A 109 6.22 -2.58 -2.65
N GLU A 110 7.51 -2.31 -2.83
CA GLU A 110 8.30 -1.47 -1.91
C GLU A 110 7.67 -0.08 -1.81
N GLN A 111 7.35 0.54 -2.94
CA GLN A 111 6.75 1.87 -2.97
C GLN A 111 5.37 1.90 -2.28
N LEU A 112 4.51 0.90 -2.53
CA LEU A 112 3.19 0.79 -1.91
C LEU A 112 3.31 0.63 -0.38
N LEU A 113 4.17 -0.28 0.09
CA LEU A 113 4.40 -0.50 1.52
C LEU A 113 4.98 0.74 2.19
N ARG A 114 5.95 1.40 1.56
CA ARG A 114 6.52 2.65 2.08
C ARG A 114 5.48 3.77 2.17
N TYR A 115 4.68 3.96 1.13
CA TYR A 115 3.62 4.96 1.11
C TYR A 115 2.60 4.71 2.23
N THR A 116 2.09 3.48 2.34
CA THR A 116 1.06 3.11 3.32
C THR A 116 1.57 3.16 4.76
N GLN A 117 2.84 2.80 4.98
CA GLN A 117 3.51 2.96 6.27
C GLN A 117 3.63 4.44 6.64
N ALA A 118 4.07 5.29 5.70
CA ALA A 118 4.19 6.73 5.93
C ALA A 118 2.83 7.37 6.23
N ALA A 119 1.78 7.00 5.48
CA ALA A 119 0.42 7.49 5.68
C ALA A 119 -0.20 7.09 7.04
N SER A 120 0.33 6.03 7.67
CA SER A 120 -0.13 5.55 8.99
C SER A 120 0.67 6.13 10.16
N GLN A 121 1.74 6.88 9.90
CA GLN A 121 2.56 7.50 10.95
C GLN A 121 1.92 8.79 11.45
N SER A 122 1.95 9.00 12.76
CA SER A 122 1.60 10.31 13.34
C SER A 122 2.64 11.36 12.95
N PRO A 123 2.24 12.64 12.83
CA PRO A 123 3.19 13.73 12.64
C PRO A 123 4.29 13.66 13.69
N ARG A 124 5.55 13.69 13.28
CA ARG A 124 6.67 13.72 14.21
C ARG A 124 6.59 15.02 15.00
N LYS A 125 6.52 14.93 16.33
CA LYS A 125 6.73 16.12 17.16
C LYS A 125 8.12 16.64 16.84
N GLU A 126 8.21 17.89 16.41
CA GLU A 126 9.49 18.58 16.29
C GLU A 126 10.21 18.43 17.63
N LYS A 127 11.46 17.94 17.59
CA LYS A 127 12.27 17.90 18.80
C LYS A 127 12.38 19.32 19.30
N GLU A 128 11.88 19.59 20.50
CA GLU A 128 12.11 20.86 21.18
C GLU A 128 13.62 21.12 21.17
N GLN A 129 14.06 22.04 20.31
CA GLN A 129 15.38 22.60 20.45
C GLN A 129 15.36 23.29 21.80
N LYS A 130 16.30 22.92 22.69
CA LYS A 130 16.46 23.58 23.99
C LYS A 130 16.60 25.09 23.73
N SER A 131 15.51 25.82 23.95
CA SER A 131 15.48 27.26 23.75
C SER A 131 16.33 27.90 24.83
N PHE A 132 17.50 28.42 24.45
CA PHE A 132 18.06 29.55 25.17
C PHE A 132 17.08 30.72 25.02
N PRO A 133 16.82 31.52 26.07
CA PRO A 133 15.87 32.61 26.00
C PRO A 133 16.45 33.67 25.05
N GLN A 134 15.95 33.71 23.82
CA GLN A 134 16.16 34.83 22.91
C GLN A 134 14.82 35.49 22.72
N ASP A 135 14.68 36.65 23.36
CA ASP A 135 13.52 37.53 23.26
C ASP A 135 13.19 37.82 21.79
N ASN A 136 11.91 37.65 21.42
CA ASN A 136 11.29 38.21 20.22
C ASN A 136 11.91 37.86 18.86
N LEU A 137 12.23 36.59 18.59
CA LEU A 137 12.50 36.13 17.23
C LEU A 137 11.33 35.28 16.70
N ILE A 138 10.80 35.65 15.54
CA ILE A 138 9.89 34.81 14.76
C ILE A 138 10.69 33.59 14.32
N LEU A 139 10.37 32.41 14.86
CA LEU A 139 10.93 31.14 14.42
C LEU A 139 10.48 30.88 12.98
N ALA A 140 11.42 30.98 12.04
CA ALA A 140 11.21 30.51 10.68
C ALA A 140 11.15 28.98 10.71
N VAL A 141 9.94 28.44 10.64
CA VAL A 141 9.71 27.00 10.46
C VAL A 141 9.94 26.70 8.99
N ASP A 142 10.94 25.88 8.69
CA ASP A 142 11.18 25.39 7.34
C ASP A 142 10.11 24.36 6.97
N ILE A 143 9.11 24.80 6.22
CA ILE A 143 7.98 23.99 5.77
C ILE A 143 8.44 22.93 4.75
N THR A 144 9.62 23.10 4.13
CA THR A 144 10.16 22.17 3.12
C THR A 144 10.88 20.98 3.74
N ALA A 145 11.32 21.06 5.00
CA ALA A 145 11.95 19.94 5.71
C ALA A 145 10.99 18.75 5.96
N SER A 146 9.67 18.98 5.93
CA SER A 146 8.66 17.90 5.97
C SER A 146 8.31 17.34 4.58
N GLU A 147 8.71 17.99 3.49
CA GLU A 147 8.42 17.54 2.13
C GLU A 147 9.38 16.44 1.64
N GLU A 148 10.52 16.22 2.33
CA GLU A 148 11.58 15.32 1.84
C GLU A 148 11.20 13.83 1.69
N GLN A 149 10.03 13.36 2.16
CA GLN A 149 9.70 11.92 2.11
C GLN A 149 8.26 11.56 1.77
N SER A 150 7.42 12.51 1.38
CA SER A 150 6.06 12.18 0.92
C SER A 150 6.11 11.79 -0.55
N LEU A 151 6.08 10.49 -0.84
CA LEU A 151 5.85 9.97 -2.21
C LEU A 151 4.64 10.69 -2.81
N SER A 152 4.86 11.56 -3.80
CA SER A 152 3.77 12.22 -4.52
C SER A 152 3.04 11.17 -5.36
N LEU A 153 1.86 10.75 -4.90
CA LEU A 153 1.01 9.85 -5.65
C LEU A 153 0.51 10.53 -6.92
N THR A 154 0.75 9.91 -8.07
CA THR A 154 0.10 10.28 -9.33
C THR A 154 -0.83 9.16 -9.77
N LEU A 155 -1.73 9.47 -10.70
CA LEU A 155 -2.60 8.46 -11.29
C LEU A 155 -1.79 7.34 -11.95
N GLU A 156 -0.75 7.68 -12.71
CA GLU A 156 0.05 6.68 -13.44
C GLU A 156 0.74 5.71 -12.47
N VAL A 157 1.27 6.22 -11.36
CA VAL A 157 1.93 5.39 -10.34
C VAL A 157 0.96 4.38 -9.75
N VAL A 158 -0.24 4.84 -9.37
CA VAL A 158 -1.25 3.97 -8.74
C VAL A 158 -1.84 2.97 -9.72
N GLU A 159 -2.09 3.37 -10.97
CA GLU A 159 -2.53 2.45 -12.03
C GLU A 159 -1.48 1.38 -12.31
N PHE A 160 -0.20 1.76 -12.35
CA PHE A 160 0.90 0.83 -12.49
C PHE A 160 0.93 -0.17 -11.32
N TRP A 161 0.82 0.30 -10.06
CA TRP A 161 0.77 -0.59 -8.90
C TRP A 161 -0.42 -1.55 -8.96
N ALA A 162 -1.61 -1.05 -9.33
CA ALA A 162 -2.82 -1.86 -9.41
C ALA A 162 -2.69 -2.97 -10.47
N GLU A 163 -2.15 -2.64 -11.64
CA GLU A 163 -1.98 -3.61 -12.72
C GLU A 163 -0.85 -4.60 -12.43
N ALA A 164 0.29 -4.15 -11.92
CA ALA A 164 1.39 -5.01 -11.53
C ALA A 164 0.96 -6.01 -10.45
N PHE A 165 0.21 -5.54 -9.43
CA PHE A 165 -0.29 -6.41 -8.38
C PHE A 165 -1.31 -7.41 -8.92
N ARG A 166 -2.28 -6.96 -9.73
CA ARG A 166 -3.27 -7.84 -10.36
C ARG A 166 -2.61 -8.93 -11.20
N ALA A 167 -1.63 -8.56 -12.03
CA ALA A 167 -0.89 -9.48 -12.89
C ALA A 167 -0.13 -10.53 -12.06
N MET A 168 0.55 -10.12 -10.99
CA MET A 168 1.25 -11.03 -10.08
C MET A 168 0.29 -12.01 -9.41
N VAL A 169 -0.82 -11.53 -8.86
CA VAL A 169 -1.82 -12.38 -8.17
C VAL A 169 -2.39 -13.42 -9.12
N LEU A 170 -2.75 -13.03 -10.35
CA LEU A 170 -3.27 -13.97 -11.35
C LEU A 170 -2.22 -15.03 -11.70
N ARG A 171 -1.00 -14.61 -12.02
CA ARG A 171 0.08 -15.52 -12.37
C ARG A 171 0.37 -16.52 -11.23
N GLN A 172 0.49 -16.05 -10.00
CA GLN A 172 0.75 -16.91 -8.84
C GLN A 172 -0.43 -17.84 -8.51
N ARG A 173 -1.68 -17.39 -8.75
CA ARG A 173 -2.85 -18.26 -8.62
C ARG A 173 -2.85 -19.38 -9.63
N ASP A 174 -2.56 -19.06 -10.88
CA ASP A 174 -2.50 -20.02 -12.00
C ASP A 174 -1.39 -21.05 -11.76
N THR A 175 -0.16 -20.61 -11.47
CA THR A 175 0.96 -21.51 -11.17
C THR A 175 0.63 -22.47 -10.03
N SER A 176 0.08 -21.96 -8.93
CA SER A 176 -0.20 -22.79 -7.76
C SER A 176 -1.52 -23.59 -7.88
N ALA A 177 -2.21 -23.52 -9.01
CA ALA A 177 -3.33 -24.42 -9.36
C ALA A 177 -2.85 -25.63 -10.18
N GLU A 178 -1.63 -25.58 -10.74
CA GLU A 178 -1.03 -26.67 -11.52
C GLU A 178 -0.31 -27.71 -10.64
N PHE A 179 -0.12 -27.44 -9.34
CA PHE A 179 0.53 -28.31 -8.36
C PHE A 179 -0.45 -28.76 -7.26
#